data_AF-A0A1F8Q5L2-F1
#
_entry.id   AF-A0A1F8Q5L2-F1
#
_cell.length_a   1.000
_cell.length_b   1.000
_cell.length_c   1.000
_cell.angle_alpha   90.00
_cell.angle_beta   90.00
_cell.angle_gamma   90.00
#
_symmetry.space_group_name_H-M   'P 1'
#
loop_
_entity.id
_entity.type
_entity.pdbx_description
1 polymer ?
#
loop_
_entity_poly.entity_id
_entity_poly.type
_entity_poly.pdbx_seq_one_letter_code
_entity_poly.pdbx_strand_id
1 'polypeptide(L)'
;MIWINHNSTLVLGIGILALAAFFLLRDGVKLRDVLLLCGLLVLLLLLWLPLRPRQKLPSQGTGLLSQIGAGLPVLLEIQSPY
;
A
#
# COMPACT_ATOMS: atom_id res chain seq x y z
N MET A 1 12.60 -14.58 -9.94
CA MET A 1 11.32 -14.13 -9.36
C MET A 1 11.42 -12.63 -9.14
N ILE A 2 10.54 -11.85 -9.74
CA ILE A 2 10.54 -10.39 -9.64
C ILE A 2 9.90 -10.02 -8.29
N TRP A 3 10.70 -9.49 -7.37
CA TRP A 3 10.24 -8.96 -6.08
C TRP A 3 9.78 -7.51 -6.28
N ILE A 4 8.57 -7.32 -6.79
CA ILE A 4 7.94 -5.98 -6.80
C ILE A 4 7.49 -5.69 -5.37
N ASN A 5 8.10 -4.69 -4.75
CA ASN A 5 7.66 -4.14 -3.48
C ASN A 5 6.21 -3.66 -3.63
N HIS A 6 5.32 -4.06 -2.72
CA HIS A 6 3.91 -3.67 -2.75
C HIS A 6 3.72 -2.15 -2.76
N ASN A 7 4.60 -1.41 -2.08
CA ASN A 7 4.58 0.06 -2.12
C ASN A 7 4.83 0.59 -3.54
N SER A 8 5.59 -0.13 -4.37
CA SER A 8 5.82 0.22 -5.77
C SER A 8 4.55 0.13 -6.61
N THR A 9 3.60 -0.76 -6.28
CA THR A 9 2.31 -0.85 -6.98
C THR A 9 1.45 0.40 -6.79
N LEU A 10 1.42 0.96 -5.57
CA LEU A 10 0.73 2.23 -5.30
C LEU A 10 1.40 3.40 -6.03
N VAL A 11 2.73 3.47 -6.00
CA VAL A 11 3.49 4.51 -6.70
C VAL A 11 3.22 4.46 -8.21
N LEU A 12 3.19 3.27 -8.80
CA LEU A 12 2.84 3.08 -10.22
C LEU A 12 1.40 3.53 -10.51
N GLY A 13 0.44 3.14 -9.67
CA GLY A 13 -0.96 3.54 -9.80
C GLY A 13 -1.16 5.05 -9.75
N ILE A 14 -0.50 5.73 -8.81
CA ILE A 14 -0.51 7.20 -8.70
C ILE A 14 0.13 7.83 -9.95
N GLY A 15 1.24 7.28 -10.43
CA GLY A 15 1.92 7.77 -11.64
C GLY A 15 1.03 7.70 -12.88
N ILE A 16 0.32 6.59 -13.08
CA ILE A 16 -0.64 6.44 -14.18
C ILE A 16 -1.77 7.46 -14.06
N LEU A 17 -2.29 7.67 -12.85
CA LEU A 17 -3.40 8.60 -12.62
C LEU A 17 -2.97 10.05 -12.86
N ALA A 18 -1.75 10.42 -12.45
CA ALA A 18 -1.16 11.72 -12.75
C ALA A 18 -0.96 11.92 -14.26
N LEU A 19 -0.48 10.90 -14.97
CA LEU A 19 -0.31 10.96 -16.43
C LEU A 19 -1.68 11.14 -17.12
N ALA A 20 -2.68 10.36 -16.70
CA ALA A 20 -4.03 10.47 -17.24
C ALA A 20 -4.62 11.87 -17.00
N ALA A 21 -4.44 12.43 -15.80
CA ALA A 21 -4.87 13.79 -15.48
C ALA A 21 -4.18 14.83 -16.36
N PHE A 22 -2.86 14.71 -16.57
CA PHE A 22 -2.11 15.62 -17.44
C PHE A 22 -2.65 15.63 -18.88
N PHE A 23 -2.95 14.45 -19.45
CA PHE A 23 -3.49 14.36 -20.81
C PHE A 23 -4.95 14.82 -20.90
N LEU A 24 -5.81 14.45 -19.94
CA LEU A 24 -7.24 14.80 -19.96
C LEU A 24 -7.47 16.29 -19.75
N LEU A 25 -6.70 16.92 -18.86
CA LEU A 25 -6.90 18.32 -18.48
C LEU A 25 -6.15 19.30 -19.40
N ARG A 26 -5.37 18.78 -20.37
CA ARG A 26 -4.52 19.59 -21.26
C ARG A 26 -5.31 20.61 -22.08
N ASP A 27 -6.48 20.22 -22.56
CA ASP A 27 -7.32 21.06 -23.42
C ASP A 27 -8.38 21.86 -22.62
N GLY A 28 -8.19 21.96 -21.30
CA GLY A 28 -9.09 22.60 -20.36
C GLY A 28 -9.94 21.62 -19.57
N VAL A 29 -10.42 22.03 -18.38
CA VAL A 29 -11.19 21.17 -17.48
C VAL A 29 -12.64 21.10 -17.93
N LYS A 30 -13.06 19.96 -18.52
CA LYS A 30 -14.47 19.69 -18.84
C LYS A 30 -15.07 18.73 -17.81
N LEU A 31 -16.38 18.80 -17.65
CA LEU A 31 -17.14 17.92 -16.75
C LEU A 31 -16.92 16.42 -17.05
N ARG A 32 -16.74 16.09 -18.34
CA ARG A 32 -16.40 14.74 -18.79
C ARG A 32 -15.03 14.28 -18.26
N ASP A 33 -14.04 15.15 -18.25
CA ASP A 33 -12.67 14.81 -17.84
C ASP A 33 -12.62 14.57 -16.32
N VAL A 34 -13.39 15.33 -15.56
CA VAL A 34 -13.58 15.12 -14.12
C VAL A 34 -14.27 13.78 -13.85
N LEU A 35 -15.33 13.44 -14.59
CA LEU A 35 -16.00 12.14 -14.47
C LEU A 35 -15.07 10.96 -14.77
N LEU A 36 -14.26 11.08 -15.82
CA LEU A 36 -13.29 10.04 -16.20
C LEU A 36 -12.20 9.87 -15.13
N LEU A 37 -11.66 10.97 -14.59
CA LEU A 37 -10.69 10.91 -13.50
C LEU A 37 -11.28 10.30 -12.23
N CYS A 38 -12.51 10.66 -11.89
CA CYS A 38 -13.20 10.10 -10.73
C CYS A 38 -13.41 8.58 -10.89
N GLY A 39 -13.83 8.14 -12.08
CA GLY A 39 -13.96 6.72 -12.41
C GLY A 39 -12.64 5.95 -12.33
N LEU A 40 -11.55 6.54 -12.82
CA LEU A 40 -10.19 5.98 -12.71
C LEU A 40 -9.76 5.83 -11.24
N LEU A 41 -10.07 6.80 -10.40
CA LEU A 41 -9.76 6.79 -8.97
C LEU A 41 -10.53 5.67 -8.25
N VAL A 42 -11.82 5.52 -8.55
CA VAL A 42 -12.65 4.43 -8.01
C VAL A 42 -12.13 3.07 -8.46
N LEU A 43 -11.77 2.92 -9.73
CA LEU A 43 -11.21 1.68 -10.27
C LEU A 43 -9.89 1.31 -9.55
N LEU A 44 -9.02 2.30 -9.34
CA LEU A 44 -7.77 2.10 -8.61
C LEU A 44 -8.02 1.64 -7.17
N LEU A 45 -8.99 2.24 -6.47
CA LEU A 45 -9.36 1.85 -5.12
C LEU A 45 -9.93 0.43 -5.05
N LEU A 46 -10.78 0.06 -6.01
CA LEU A 46 -11.35 -1.28 -6.10
C LEU A 46 -10.28 -2.35 -6.34
N LEU A 47 -9.30 -2.05 -7.20
CA LEU A 47 -8.16 -2.93 -7.46
C LEU A 47 -7.23 -3.02 -6.24
N TRP A 48 -7.02 -1.91 -5.53
CA TRP A 48 -6.12 -1.86 -4.38
C TRP A 48 -6.68 -2.58 -3.15
N LEU A 49 -8.00 -2.55 -2.93
CA LEU A 49 -8.64 -3.16 -1.76
C LEU A 49 -8.24 -4.63 -1.49
N PRO A 50 -8.26 -5.55 -2.48
CA PRO A 50 -7.80 -6.93 -2.28
C PRO A 50 -6.27 -7.07 -2.20
N LEU A 51 -5.53 -6.14 -2.79
CA LEU A 51 -4.07 -6.17 -2.84
C LEU A 51 -3.44 -5.62 -1.54
N ARG A 52 -4.17 -4.79 -0.78
CA ARG A 52 -3.66 -4.15 0.43
C ARG A 52 -3.14 -5.20 1.42
N PRO A 53 -1.88 -5.10 1.88
CA PRO A 53 -1.36 -5.97 2.93
C PRO A 53 -2.20 -5.74 4.19
N ARG A 54 -2.94 -6.78 4.59
CA ARG A 54 -3.46 -6.84 5.95
C ARG A 54 -2.25 -7.08 6.83
N GLN A 55 -1.84 -6.04 7.57
CA GLN A 55 -0.95 -6.24 8.70
C GLN A 55 -1.64 -7.27 9.60
N LYS A 56 -1.12 -8.50 9.62
CA LYS A 56 -1.49 -9.43 10.66
C LYS A 56 -1.07 -8.74 11.95
N LEU A 57 -2.04 -8.43 12.82
CA LEU A 57 -1.73 -8.06 14.19
C LEU A 57 -0.73 -9.12 14.68
N PRO A 58 0.41 -8.72 15.27
CA PRO A 58 1.39 -9.67 15.75
C PRO A 58 0.79 -10.41 16.95
N SER A 59 -0.03 -11.42 16.69
CA SER A 59 -0.57 -12.32 17.70
C SER A 59 0.53 -13.18 18.35
N GLN A 60 1.76 -13.08 17.84
CA GLN A 60 2.95 -13.74 18.38
C GLN A 60 3.79 -12.82 19.30
N GLY A 61 3.56 -11.50 19.30
CA GLY A 61 4.37 -10.56 20.09
C GLY A 61 3.97 -10.48 21.57
N THR A 62 2.68 -10.65 21.88
CA THR A 62 2.16 -10.56 23.25
C THR A 62 2.57 -11.75 24.12
N GLY A 63 2.70 -12.94 23.54
CA GLY A 63 3.18 -14.13 24.25
C GLY A 63 4.66 -14.08 24.59
N LEU A 64 5.50 -13.58 23.67
CA LEU A 64 6.95 -13.47 23.88
C LEU A 64 7.30 -12.41 24.92
N LEU A 65 6.67 -11.23 24.89
CA LEU A 65 6.91 -10.16 25.88
C LEU A 65 6.65 -10.62 27.33
N SER A 66 5.66 -11.50 27.54
CA SER A 66 5.38 -12.09 28.86
C SER A 66 6.44 -13.09 29.35
N GLN A 67 7.23 -13.68 28.43
CA GLN A 67 8.34 -14.59 28.74
C GLN A 67 9.69 -13.87 28.88
N ILE A 68 9.83 -12.67 28.32
CA ILE A 68 11.06 -11.86 28.33
C ILE A 68 11.25 -11.08 29.65
N GLY A 69 10.19 -10.90 30.45
CA GLY A 69 10.20 -10.19 31.74
C GLY A 69 11.05 -10.81 32.87
N ALA A 70 11.87 -11.83 32.59
CA ALA A 70 12.71 -12.53 33.56
C ALA A 70 14.08 -11.86 33.83
N GLY A 71 14.23 -10.56 33.53
CA GLY A 71 15.39 -9.77 33.95
C GLY A 71 16.69 -9.97 33.17
N LEU A 72 16.66 -10.61 32.00
CA LEU A 72 17.83 -10.84 31.14
C LEU A 72 17.71 -10.06 29.82
N PRO A 73 18.71 -9.28 29.41
CA PRO A 73 18.70 -8.63 28.10
C PRO A 73 18.85 -9.68 27.01
N VAL A 74 17.75 -9.98 26.32
CA VAL A 74 17.74 -10.90 25.18
C VAL A 74 17.77 -10.09 23.90
N LEU A 75 18.74 -10.39 23.04
CA LEU A 75 18.84 -9.81 21.70
C LEU A 75 17.80 -10.52 20.81
N LEU A 76 16.64 -9.87 20.66
CA LEU A 76 15.61 -10.32 19.75
C LEU A 76 16.02 -9.95 18.34
N GLU A 77 16.66 -10.89 17.64
CA GLU A 77 16.75 -10.83 16.19
C GLU A 77 15.34 -11.07 15.64
N ILE A 78 14.63 -9.98 15.38
CA ILE A 78 13.37 -10.01 14.65
C ILE A 78 13.73 -10.44 13.23
N GLN A 79 13.65 -11.74 12.97
CA GLN A 79 13.77 -12.30 11.63
C GLN A 79 12.59 -11.76 10.82
N SER A 80 12.80 -10.67 10.08
CA SER A 80 11.85 -10.17 9.09
C SER A 80 11.73 -11.22 7.99
N PRO A 81 10.54 -11.83 7.76
CA PRO A 81 10.34 -12.73 6.63
C PRO A 81 10.10 -11.97 5.31
N TYR A 82 10.40 -10.66 5.27
CA TYR A 82 10.37 -9.79 4.10
C TYR A 82 11.77 -9.25 3.84
#